data_AF-A0AAU8LT31-F1
#
_entry.id   AF-A0AAU8LT31-F1
#
_cell.length_a   1.000
_cell.length_b   1.000
_cell.length_c   1.000
_cell.angle_alpha   90.00
_cell.angle_beta   90.00
_cell.angle_gamma   90.00
#
_symmetry.space_group_name_H-M   'P 1'
#
loop_
_entity.id
_entity.type
_entity.pdbx_description
1 polymer ?
#
loop_
_entity_poly.entity_id
_entity_poly.type
_entity_poly.pdbx_seq_one_letter_code
_entity_poly.pdbx_strand_id
1 'polypeptide(L)'
;MSKQQSSFHLKDLRENPHVEQHNGILDQLDLPPSLIGFLQQNQRKIWTVVIIVAAVVIVTSLYDTYRTYSLNKAAKAYDAALLLEGEQRVAALNKVKDEYSSTPSGVWSQIQLAHIDQEAGKYKEALERLEGLNSELGEDDLLKPLALANLGALYEQNKELDKAVGAYEALQKKQGFEPLALSSLGRIYETMDKKDQAVATYQRYMSLTEKKEGDAGPAPQNSLARDMVQASLNRLLQ
;
A
#
# COMPACT_ATOMS: atom_id res chain seq x y z
N MET A 1 81.75 6.67 -34.60
CA MET A 1 81.30 5.39 -34.00
C MET A 1 82.13 5.11 -32.76
N SER A 2 81.55 5.26 -31.57
CA SER A 2 82.14 4.74 -30.32
C SER A 2 80.99 4.26 -29.44
N LYS A 3 80.98 2.95 -29.14
CA LYS A 3 79.97 2.27 -28.34
C LYS A 3 80.18 2.64 -26.87
N GLN A 4 79.22 3.32 -26.24
CA GLN A 4 79.14 3.34 -24.78
C GLN A 4 78.70 1.95 -24.30
N GLN A 5 79.56 1.28 -23.55
CA GLN A 5 79.25 0.02 -22.87
C GLN A 5 78.34 0.31 -21.67
N SER A 6 77.17 -0.31 -21.69
CA SER A 6 76.21 -0.36 -20.60
C SER A 6 76.80 -1.14 -19.42
N SER A 7 76.97 -0.48 -18.27
CA SER A 7 77.27 -1.10 -16.98
C SER A 7 75.96 -1.41 -16.25
N PHE A 8 75.21 -2.39 -16.73
CA PHE A 8 74.07 -2.95 -15.99
C PHE A 8 74.42 -4.37 -15.55
N HIS A 9 74.84 -4.50 -14.28
CA HIS A 9 75.03 -5.79 -13.64
C HIS A 9 73.65 -6.39 -13.30
N LEU A 10 73.19 -7.35 -14.10
CA LEU A 10 71.94 -8.12 -13.92
C LEU A 10 72.00 -9.12 -12.74
N LYS A 11 72.82 -8.86 -11.72
CA LYS A 11 73.02 -9.77 -10.58
C LYS A 11 72.51 -9.24 -9.23
N ASP A 12 72.04 -7.99 -9.18
CA ASP A 12 71.53 -7.35 -7.96
C ASP A 12 70.00 -7.18 -7.92
N LEU A 13 69.26 -7.92 -8.77
CA LEU A 13 67.79 -7.97 -8.73
C LEU A 13 67.25 -9.23 -8.04
N ARG A 14 68.01 -9.79 -7.10
CA ARG A 14 67.52 -10.86 -6.22
C ARG A 14 67.28 -10.26 -4.82
N GLU A 15 66.06 -10.49 -4.35
CA GLU A 15 65.57 -10.28 -2.98
C GLU A 15 65.24 -8.83 -2.58
N ASN A 16 64.03 -8.42 -2.96
CA ASN A 16 63.25 -7.54 -2.09
C ASN A 16 62.32 -8.43 -1.23
N PRO A 17 62.56 -8.60 0.09
CA PRO A 17 61.79 -9.53 0.92
C PRO A 17 60.42 -9.00 1.35
N HIS A 18 60.07 -7.77 1.01
CA HIS A 18 58.75 -7.21 1.32
C HIS A 18 57.80 -7.44 0.16
N VAL A 19 57.57 -8.72 -0.17
CA VAL A 19 56.24 -9.09 -0.65
C VAL A 19 55.35 -8.92 0.57
N GLU A 20 54.60 -7.82 0.64
CA GLU A 20 53.49 -7.70 1.58
C GLU A 20 52.62 -8.93 1.37
N GLN A 21 52.83 -9.95 2.22
CA GLN A 21 51.93 -11.06 2.38
C GLN A 21 50.61 -10.42 2.75
N HIS A 22 49.72 -10.31 1.76
CA HIS A 22 48.35 -9.96 2.00
C HIS A 22 47.79 -11.12 2.82
N ASN A 23 47.97 -11.06 4.14
CA ASN A 23 47.35 -11.97 5.08
C ASN A 23 45.87 -11.93 4.74
N GLY A 24 45.36 -13.05 4.24
CA GLY A 24 44.00 -13.11 3.75
C GLY A 24 43.08 -12.72 4.90
N ILE A 25 41.93 -12.11 4.60
CA ILE A 25 40.90 -11.76 5.59
C ILE A 25 40.57 -12.97 6.50
N LEU A 26 40.79 -14.19 6.01
CA LEU A 26 40.59 -15.45 6.73
C LEU A 26 41.58 -15.68 7.90
N ASP A 27 42.82 -15.20 7.80
CA ASP A 27 43.86 -15.40 8.82
C ASP A 27 43.73 -14.41 9.99
N GLN A 28 43.10 -13.26 9.75
CA GLN A 28 42.81 -12.27 10.80
C GLN A 28 41.59 -12.65 11.65
N LEU A 29 40.76 -13.58 11.18
CA LEU A 29 39.49 -13.92 11.80
C LEU A 29 39.55 -15.08 12.81
N ASP A 30 40.74 -15.57 13.18
CA ASP A 30 40.97 -16.67 14.15
C ASP A 30 40.02 -17.88 13.92
N LEU A 31 39.79 -18.20 12.65
CA LEU A 31 38.81 -19.21 12.25
C LEU A 31 39.35 -20.62 12.54
N PRO A 32 38.51 -21.57 13.00
CA PRO A 32 38.96 -22.94 13.23
C PRO A 32 39.43 -23.62 11.93
N PRO A 33 40.43 -24.50 11.98
CA PRO A 33 41.10 -25.05 10.78
C PRO A 33 40.17 -25.84 9.85
N SER A 34 39.08 -26.42 10.38
CA SER A 34 38.04 -27.08 9.59
C SER A 34 37.24 -26.11 8.72
N LEU A 35 37.05 -24.87 9.18
CA LEU A 35 36.33 -23.83 8.46
C LEU A 35 37.20 -23.22 7.35
N ILE A 36 38.51 -23.05 7.61
CA ILE A 36 39.48 -22.58 6.62
C ILE A 36 39.53 -23.53 5.41
N GLY A 37 39.64 -24.84 5.66
CA GLY A 37 39.64 -25.85 4.59
C GLY A 37 38.34 -25.84 3.77
N PHE A 38 37.19 -25.68 4.43
CA PHE A 38 35.89 -25.60 3.76
C PHE A 38 35.74 -24.35 2.88
N LEU A 39 36.15 -23.18 3.39
CA LEU A 39 36.10 -21.90 2.69
C LEU A 39 37.03 -21.91 1.46
N GLN A 40 38.22 -22.48 1.57
CA GLN A 40 39.16 -22.63 0.46
C GLN A 40 38.61 -23.59 -0.61
N GLN A 41 38.06 -24.75 -0.20
CA GLN A 41 37.49 -25.73 -1.13
C GLN A 41 36.26 -25.19 -1.88
N ASN A 42 35.43 -24.38 -1.23
CA ASN A 42 34.18 -23.87 -1.78
C ASN A 42 34.21 -22.38 -2.17
N GLN A 43 35.40 -21.78 -2.25
CA GLN A 43 35.58 -20.33 -2.41
C GLN A 43 34.76 -19.72 -3.57
N ARG A 44 34.75 -20.38 -4.74
CA ARG A 44 33.96 -19.91 -5.90
C ARG A 44 32.46 -19.90 -5.64
N LYS A 45 31.92 -20.94 -4.99
CA LYS A 45 30.49 -21.04 -4.67
C LYS A 45 30.08 -19.99 -3.64
N ILE A 46 30.94 -19.73 -2.65
CA ILE A 46 30.71 -18.72 -1.62
C ILE A 46 30.66 -17.32 -2.26
N TRP A 47 31.61 -17.00 -3.14
CA TRP A 47 31.57 -15.73 -3.88
C TRP A 47 30.29 -15.59 -4.73
N THR A 48 29.81 -16.66 -5.38
CA THR A 48 28.53 -16.62 -6.09
C THR A 48 27.37 -16.30 -5.15
N VAL A 49 27.29 -16.94 -3.98
CA VAL A 49 26.24 -16.66 -2.99
C VAL A 49 26.34 -15.23 -2.48
N VAL A 50 27.54 -14.73 -2.17
CA VAL A 50 27.76 -13.34 -1.71
C VAL A 50 27.31 -12.34 -2.78
N ILE A 51 27.62 -12.57 -4.06
CA ILE A 51 27.19 -11.70 -5.16
C ILE A 51 25.67 -11.70 -5.30
N ILE A 52 25.02 -12.88 -5.21
CA ILE A 52 23.56 -12.98 -5.27
C ILE A 52 22.92 -12.20 -4.10
N VAL A 53 23.43 -12.38 -2.88
CA VAL A 53 22.94 -11.66 -1.70
C VAL A 53 23.14 -10.15 -1.87
N ALA A 54 24.32 -9.71 -2.30
CA ALA A 54 24.58 -8.30 -2.56
C ALA A 54 23.66 -7.72 -3.64
N ALA A 55 23.42 -8.46 -4.74
CA ALA A 55 22.49 -8.05 -5.79
C ALA A 55 21.05 -7.93 -5.27
N VAL A 56 20.59 -8.87 -4.45
CA VAL A 56 19.26 -8.81 -3.82
C VAL A 56 19.14 -7.59 -2.89
N VAL A 57 20.17 -7.31 -2.08
CA VAL A 57 20.19 -6.12 -1.21
C VAL A 57 20.16 -4.82 -2.02
N ILE A 58 20.93 -4.73 -3.11
CA ILE A 58 20.93 -3.56 -3.99
C ILE A 58 19.56 -3.40 -4.66
N VAL A 59 18.98 -4.47 -5.20
CA VAL A 59 17.66 -4.43 -5.85
C VAL A 59 16.57 -4.00 -4.87
N THR A 60 16.55 -4.55 -3.66
CA THR A 60 15.58 -4.17 -2.62
C THR A 60 15.77 -2.71 -2.19
N SER A 61 17.01 -2.24 -2.01
CA SER A 61 17.30 -0.85 -1.67
C SER A 61 16.90 0.15 -2.78
N LEU A 62 17.21 -0.17 -4.05
CA LEU A 62 16.80 0.64 -5.20
C LEU A 62 15.27 0.66 -5.35
N TYR A 63 14.62 -0.48 -5.16
CA TYR A 63 13.17 -0.59 -5.21
C TYR A 63 12.50 0.25 -4.12
N ASP A 64 12.99 0.19 -2.88
CA ASP A 64 12.45 0.98 -1.77
C ASP A 64 12.65 2.49 -1.99
N THR A 65 13.82 2.89 -2.48
CA THR A 65 14.12 4.29 -2.85
C THR A 65 13.21 4.79 -3.97
N TYR A 66 13.02 3.99 -5.01
CA TYR A 66 12.13 4.34 -6.13
C TYR A 66 10.67 4.44 -5.67
N ARG A 67 10.22 3.50 -4.83
CA ARG A 67 8.86 3.49 -4.27
C ARG A 67 8.60 4.71 -3.41
N THR A 68 9.49 5.03 -2.47
CA THR A 68 9.36 6.22 -1.61
C THR A 68 9.43 7.52 -2.40
N TYR A 69 10.28 7.60 -3.43
CA TYR A 69 10.32 8.74 -4.34
C TYR A 69 8.99 8.93 -5.08
N SER A 70 8.44 7.85 -5.64
CA SER A 70 7.15 7.87 -6.35
C SER A 70 6.00 8.28 -5.42
N LEU A 71 5.94 7.70 -4.21
CA LEU A 71 4.92 8.03 -3.20
C LEU A 71 4.94 9.52 -2.82
N ASN A 72 6.13 10.07 -2.55
CA ASN A 72 6.26 11.48 -2.16
C ASN A 72 5.88 12.43 -3.28
N LYS A 73 6.21 12.08 -4.54
CA LYS A 73 5.85 12.91 -5.70
C LYS A 73 4.35 12.83 -5.98
N ALA A 74 3.76 11.65 -5.88
CA ALA A 74 2.33 11.43 -6.03
C ALA A 74 1.53 12.22 -4.99
N ALA A 75 1.95 12.17 -3.71
CA ALA A 75 1.33 12.93 -2.63
C ALA A 75 1.37 14.44 -2.88
N LYS A 76 2.55 14.99 -3.22
CA LYS A 76 2.68 16.41 -3.56
C LYS A 76 1.81 16.83 -4.75
N ALA A 77 1.76 15.99 -5.78
CA ALA A 77 0.95 16.27 -6.98
C ALA A 77 -0.55 16.20 -6.67
N TYR A 78 -0.97 15.26 -5.83
CA TYR A 78 -2.34 15.16 -5.34
C TYR A 78 -2.73 16.37 -4.49
N ASP A 79 -1.91 16.76 -3.52
CA ASP A 79 -2.16 17.93 -2.68
C ASP A 79 -2.26 19.21 -3.51
N ALA A 80 -1.36 19.38 -4.49
CA ALA A 80 -1.42 20.49 -5.43
C ALA A 80 -2.72 20.48 -6.27
N ALA A 81 -3.19 19.29 -6.68
CA ALA A 81 -4.44 19.16 -7.43
C ALA A 81 -5.66 19.61 -6.60
N LEU A 82 -5.70 19.30 -5.31
CA LEU A 82 -6.80 19.68 -4.42
C LEU A 82 -6.92 21.21 -4.22
N LEU A 83 -5.83 21.96 -4.40
CA LEU A 83 -5.83 23.43 -4.33
C LEU A 83 -6.40 24.11 -5.57
N LEU A 84 -6.50 23.39 -6.69
CA LEU A 84 -7.07 23.91 -7.95
C LEU A 84 -8.59 23.83 -7.91
N GLU A 85 -9.28 24.44 -8.88
CA GLU A 85 -10.74 24.37 -9.03
C GLU A 85 -11.14 24.03 -10.47
N GLY A 86 -12.39 23.58 -10.64
CA GLY A 86 -12.99 23.28 -11.94
C GLY A 86 -12.15 22.33 -12.80
N GLU A 87 -12.00 22.67 -14.08
CA GLU A 87 -11.28 21.84 -15.06
C GLU A 87 -9.79 21.65 -14.70
N GLN A 88 -9.16 22.63 -14.05
CA GLN A 88 -7.75 22.53 -13.67
C GLN A 88 -7.55 21.45 -12.59
N ARG A 89 -8.46 21.37 -11.61
CA ARG A 89 -8.48 20.29 -10.62
C ARG A 89 -8.65 18.93 -11.29
N VAL A 90 -9.60 18.80 -12.20
CA VAL A 90 -9.86 17.55 -12.93
C VAL A 90 -8.65 17.12 -13.75
N ALA A 91 -8.00 18.04 -14.47
CA ALA A 91 -6.80 17.75 -15.24
C ALA A 91 -5.63 17.30 -14.35
N ALA A 92 -5.42 17.97 -13.22
CA ALA A 92 -4.36 17.61 -12.28
C ALA A 92 -4.61 16.25 -11.62
N LEU A 93 -5.86 15.94 -11.22
CA LEU A 93 -6.22 14.64 -10.66
C LEU A 93 -6.07 13.51 -11.69
N ASN A 94 -6.45 13.74 -12.96
CA ASN A 94 -6.19 12.76 -14.02
C ASN A 94 -4.69 12.51 -14.21
N LYS A 95 -3.87 13.55 -14.17
CA LYS A 95 -2.41 13.40 -14.22
C LYS A 95 -1.88 12.55 -13.06
N VAL A 96 -2.39 12.76 -11.85
CA VAL A 96 -1.99 11.95 -10.68
C VAL A 96 -2.43 10.50 -10.84
N LYS A 97 -3.66 10.27 -11.31
CA LYS A 97 -4.16 8.93 -11.63
C LYS A 97 -3.25 8.23 -12.67
N ASP A 98 -2.94 8.90 -13.77
CA ASP A 98 -2.23 8.28 -14.90
C ASP A 98 -0.74 8.03 -14.58
N GLU A 99 -0.08 8.96 -13.87
CA GLU A 99 1.35 8.82 -13.52
C GLU A 99 1.59 7.98 -12.26
N TYR A 100 0.63 7.93 -11.32
CA TYR A 100 0.82 7.33 -9.99
C TYR A 100 -0.32 6.38 -9.58
N SER A 101 -0.95 5.67 -10.53
CA SER A 101 -2.08 4.75 -10.28
C SER A 101 -1.83 3.71 -9.18
N SER A 102 -0.58 3.22 -9.06
CA SER A 102 -0.17 2.23 -8.05
C SER A 102 0.08 2.81 -6.64
N THR A 103 -0.12 4.12 -6.46
CA THR A 103 0.05 4.79 -5.17
C THR A 103 -1.30 5.09 -4.52
N PRO A 104 -1.35 5.26 -3.18
CA PRO A 104 -2.57 5.72 -2.51
C PRO A 104 -3.10 7.04 -3.08
N SER A 105 -2.21 7.98 -3.45
CA SER A 105 -2.60 9.24 -4.08
C SER A 105 -3.28 9.05 -5.44
N GLY A 106 -2.83 8.09 -6.24
CA GLY A 106 -3.49 7.72 -7.49
C GLY A 106 -4.91 7.18 -7.26
N VAL A 107 -5.08 6.29 -6.28
CA VAL A 107 -6.41 5.77 -5.88
C VAL A 107 -7.31 6.89 -5.37
N TRP A 108 -6.80 7.75 -4.49
CA TRP A 108 -7.54 8.92 -4.01
C TRP A 108 -7.91 9.86 -5.16
N SER A 109 -7.04 10.09 -6.13
CA SER A 109 -7.38 10.87 -7.33
C SER A 109 -8.56 10.29 -8.11
N GLN A 110 -8.61 8.96 -8.27
CA GLN A 110 -9.75 8.32 -8.92
C GLN A 110 -11.05 8.54 -8.14
N ILE A 111 -11.00 8.40 -6.82
CA ILE A 111 -12.17 8.63 -5.96
C ILE A 111 -12.62 10.10 -6.02
N GLN A 112 -11.69 11.05 -5.96
CA GLN A 112 -12.02 12.47 -6.07
C GLN A 112 -12.62 12.82 -7.43
N LEU A 113 -12.11 12.24 -8.52
CA LEU A 113 -12.72 12.40 -9.83
C LEU A 113 -14.14 11.81 -9.87
N ALA A 114 -14.38 10.66 -9.23
CA ALA A 114 -15.73 10.10 -9.11
C ALA A 114 -16.68 11.00 -8.29
N HIS A 115 -16.18 11.64 -7.23
CA HIS A 115 -16.96 12.61 -6.45
C HIS A 115 -17.29 13.86 -7.27
N ILE A 116 -16.34 14.37 -8.07
CA ILE A 116 -16.59 15.48 -8.99
C ILE A 116 -17.65 15.09 -10.04
N ASP A 117 -17.54 13.88 -10.61
CA ASP A 117 -18.54 13.35 -11.56
C ASP A 117 -19.92 13.24 -10.87
N GLN A 118 -19.98 12.74 -9.63
CA GLN A 118 -21.20 12.66 -8.82
C GLN A 118 -21.82 14.05 -8.55
N GLU A 119 -21.03 15.03 -8.13
CA GLU A 119 -21.48 16.41 -7.89
C GLU A 119 -22.03 17.07 -9.17
N ALA A 120 -21.46 16.72 -10.32
CA ALA A 120 -21.96 17.14 -11.63
C ALA A 120 -23.21 16.37 -12.10
N GLY A 121 -23.74 15.43 -11.29
CA GLY A 121 -24.87 14.57 -11.65
C GLY A 121 -24.53 13.48 -12.67
N LYS A 122 -23.24 13.29 -12.98
CA LYS A 122 -22.71 12.28 -13.91
C LYS A 122 -22.51 10.95 -13.19
N TYR A 123 -23.61 10.40 -12.68
CA TYR A 123 -23.60 9.18 -11.86
C TYR A 123 -23.03 7.98 -12.60
N LYS A 124 -23.31 7.88 -13.91
CA LYS A 124 -22.82 6.77 -14.73
C LYS A 124 -21.30 6.80 -14.84
N GLU A 125 -20.71 7.96 -15.11
CA GLU A 125 -19.27 8.15 -15.22
C GLU A 125 -18.56 7.93 -13.88
N ALA A 126 -19.17 8.40 -12.79
CA ALA A 126 -18.67 8.14 -11.44
C ALA A 126 -18.66 6.64 -11.10
N LEU A 127 -19.71 5.92 -11.48
CA LEU A 127 -19.81 4.46 -11.29
C LEU A 127 -18.77 3.73 -12.14
N GLU A 128 -18.68 4.02 -13.44
CA GLU A 128 -17.69 3.41 -14.33
C GLU A 128 -16.26 3.57 -13.78
N ARG A 129 -15.95 4.75 -13.24
CA ARG A 129 -14.64 5.02 -12.63
C ARG A 129 -14.38 4.17 -11.38
N LEU A 130 -15.34 4.11 -10.45
CA LEU A 130 -15.17 3.35 -9.21
C LEU A 130 -15.24 1.83 -9.43
N GLU A 131 -16.04 1.36 -10.39
CA GLU A 131 -16.07 -0.05 -10.80
C GLU A 131 -14.73 -0.45 -11.45
N GLY A 132 -14.19 0.40 -12.32
CA GLY A 132 -12.86 0.21 -12.92
C GLY A 132 -11.78 0.14 -11.84
N LEU A 133 -11.72 1.13 -10.95
CA LEU A 133 -10.80 1.14 -9.81
C LEU A 133 -10.93 -0.12 -8.96
N ASN A 134 -12.15 -0.52 -8.61
CA ASN A 134 -12.39 -1.71 -7.81
C ASN A 134 -11.94 -3.00 -8.52
N SER A 135 -12.00 -3.05 -9.85
CA SER A 135 -11.53 -4.20 -10.63
C SER A 135 -10.00 -4.28 -10.72
N GLU A 136 -9.31 -3.13 -10.72
CA GLU A 136 -7.84 -3.05 -10.71
C GLU A 136 -7.23 -3.44 -9.36
N LEU A 137 -7.94 -3.13 -8.26
CA LEU A 137 -7.49 -3.46 -6.92
C LEU A 137 -7.69 -4.95 -6.60
N GLY A 138 -6.60 -5.61 -6.21
CA GLY A 138 -6.65 -6.98 -5.72
C GLY A 138 -7.51 -7.11 -4.46
N GLU A 139 -7.99 -8.32 -4.16
CA GLU A 139 -8.85 -8.54 -2.98
C GLU A 139 -8.13 -8.25 -1.66
N ASP A 140 -6.83 -8.50 -1.58
CA ASP A 140 -6.02 -8.23 -0.39
C ASP A 140 -5.39 -6.83 -0.40
N ASP A 141 -5.74 -5.99 -1.38
CA ASP A 141 -5.23 -4.62 -1.45
C ASP A 141 -5.77 -3.79 -0.27
N LEU A 142 -4.86 -3.10 0.43
CA LEU A 142 -5.18 -2.27 1.59
C LEU A 142 -6.14 -1.11 1.24
N LEU A 143 -6.21 -0.72 -0.03
CA LEU A 143 -7.06 0.36 -0.54
C LEU A 143 -8.40 -0.14 -1.10
N LYS A 144 -8.58 -1.46 -1.28
CA LYS A 144 -9.85 -2.07 -1.70
C LYS A 144 -11.05 -1.63 -0.85
N PRO A 145 -10.95 -1.55 0.50
CA PRO A 145 -12.07 -1.10 1.33
C PRO A 145 -12.56 0.32 0.97
N LEU A 146 -11.64 1.20 0.57
CA LEU A 146 -11.96 2.56 0.21
C LEU A 146 -12.77 2.63 -1.10
N ALA A 147 -12.38 1.84 -2.11
CA ALA A 147 -13.14 1.73 -3.36
C ALA A 147 -14.54 1.16 -3.10
N LEU A 148 -14.66 0.08 -2.32
CA LEU A 148 -15.94 -0.54 -1.96
C LEU A 148 -16.88 0.41 -1.21
N ALA A 149 -16.35 1.19 -0.26
CA ALA A 149 -17.16 2.15 0.50
C ALA A 149 -17.74 3.26 -0.41
N ASN A 150 -16.91 3.82 -1.29
CA ASN A 150 -17.36 4.85 -2.24
C ASN A 150 -18.34 4.29 -3.28
N LEU A 151 -18.07 3.09 -3.79
CA LEU A 151 -18.95 2.42 -4.74
C LEU A 151 -20.32 2.11 -4.11
N GLY A 152 -20.33 1.60 -2.88
CA GLY A 152 -21.56 1.33 -2.13
C GLY A 152 -22.39 2.58 -1.88
N ALA A 153 -21.75 3.69 -1.48
CA ALA A 153 -22.42 4.97 -1.30
C ALA A 153 -23.03 5.51 -2.61
N LEU A 154 -22.28 5.40 -3.71
CA LEU A 154 -22.72 5.87 -5.02
C LEU A 154 -23.89 5.04 -5.57
N TYR A 155 -23.84 3.71 -5.45
CA TYR A 155 -24.98 2.84 -5.81
C TYR A 155 -26.22 3.17 -4.99
N GLU A 156 -26.06 3.38 -3.69
CA GLU A 156 -27.17 3.71 -2.82
C GLU A 156 -27.83 5.05 -3.20
N GLN A 157 -27.01 6.07 -3.47
CA GLN A 157 -27.49 7.36 -3.96
C GLN A 157 -28.21 7.22 -5.31
N ASN A 158 -27.69 6.36 -6.19
CA ASN A 158 -28.31 6.03 -7.49
C ASN A 158 -29.50 5.05 -7.38
N LYS A 159 -29.96 4.71 -6.16
CA LYS A 159 -31.06 3.77 -5.89
C LYS A 159 -30.82 2.34 -6.38
N GLU A 160 -29.59 1.97 -6.70
CA GLU A 160 -29.17 0.60 -7.01
C GLU A 160 -28.89 -0.18 -5.72
N LEU A 161 -29.92 -0.33 -4.88
CA LEU A 161 -29.80 -0.80 -3.50
C LEU A 161 -29.20 -2.22 -3.39
N ASP A 162 -29.54 -3.13 -4.31
CA ASP A 162 -28.95 -4.48 -4.31
C ASP A 162 -27.45 -4.48 -4.59
N LYS A 163 -26.97 -3.59 -5.47
CA LYS A 163 -25.54 -3.43 -5.74
C LYS A 163 -24.84 -2.77 -4.56
N ALA A 164 -25.49 -1.80 -3.92
CA ALA A 164 -24.97 -1.19 -2.69
C ALA A 164 -24.81 -2.23 -1.58
N VAL A 165 -25.79 -3.13 -1.39
CA VAL A 165 -25.68 -4.26 -0.46
C VAL A 165 -24.46 -5.12 -0.79
N GLY A 166 -24.28 -5.52 -2.05
CA GLY A 166 -23.11 -6.32 -2.46
C GLY A 166 -21.76 -5.65 -2.16
N ALA A 167 -21.65 -4.34 -2.43
CA ALA A 167 -20.43 -3.58 -2.13
C ALA A 167 -20.15 -3.50 -0.62
N TYR A 168 -21.17 -3.24 0.19
CA TYR A 168 -21.00 -3.16 1.64
C TYR A 168 -20.83 -4.53 2.31
N GLU A 169 -21.41 -5.62 1.79
CA GLU A 169 -21.11 -6.99 2.25
C GLU A 169 -19.67 -7.39 1.96
N ALA A 170 -19.11 -6.98 0.81
CA ALA A 170 -17.70 -7.14 0.52
C ALA A 170 -16.83 -6.30 1.47
N LEU A 171 -17.23 -5.07 1.76
CA LEU A 171 -16.55 -4.19 2.71
C LEU A 171 -16.57 -4.74 4.14
N GLN A 172 -17.68 -5.35 4.56
CA GLN A 172 -17.86 -5.93 5.89
C GLN A 172 -16.80 -6.99 6.21
N LYS A 173 -16.33 -7.71 5.18
CA LYS A 173 -15.29 -8.75 5.31
C LYS A 173 -13.88 -8.18 5.45
N LYS A 174 -13.69 -6.88 5.21
CA LYS A 174 -12.37 -6.23 5.31
C LYS A 174 -12.11 -5.80 6.76
N GLN A 175 -10.94 -6.17 7.26
CA GLN A 175 -10.55 -5.93 8.66
C GLN A 175 -10.63 -4.44 9.00
N GLY A 176 -11.34 -4.12 10.09
CA GLY A 176 -11.50 -2.74 10.56
C GLY A 176 -12.68 -1.98 9.96
N PHE A 177 -13.28 -2.45 8.86
CA PHE A 177 -14.36 -1.76 8.16
C PHE A 177 -15.77 -2.31 8.45
N GLU A 178 -15.87 -3.41 9.20
CA GLU A 178 -17.16 -4.02 9.58
C GLU A 178 -18.17 -3.03 10.19
N PRO A 179 -17.81 -2.12 11.14
CA PRO A 179 -18.78 -1.16 11.68
C PRO A 179 -19.35 -0.22 10.60
N LEU A 180 -18.49 0.31 9.73
CA LEU A 180 -18.92 1.19 8.64
C LEU A 180 -19.90 0.46 7.72
N ALA A 181 -19.54 -0.75 7.28
CA ALA A 181 -20.38 -1.58 6.43
C ALA A 181 -21.73 -1.92 7.08
N LEU A 182 -21.75 -2.31 8.35
CA LEU A 182 -22.99 -2.64 9.06
C LEU A 182 -23.93 -1.43 9.19
N SER A 183 -23.39 -0.25 9.52
CA SER A 183 -24.22 0.96 9.60
C SER A 183 -24.86 1.32 8.24
N SER A 184 -24.12 1.16 7.14
CA SER A 184 -24.65 1.39 5.80
C SER A 184 -25.65 0.31 5.37
N LEU A 185 -25.35 -0.97 5.62
CA LEU A 185 -26.25 -2.08 5.30
C LEU A 185 -27.59 -1.96 6.04
N GLY A 186 -27.57 -1.60 7.33
CA GLY A 186 -28.81 -1.39 8.10
C GLY A 186 -29.67 -0.29 7.48
N ARG A 187 -29.06 0.84 7.08
CA ARG A 187 -29.75 1.97 6.45
C ARG A 187 -30.30 1.62 5.06
N ILE A 188 -29.57 0.82 4.30
CA ILE A 188 -30.04 0.31 3.00
C ILE A 188 -31.22 -0.65 3.20
N TYR A 189 -31.14 -1.57 4.16
CA TYR A 189 -32.25 -2.47 4.46
C TYR A 189 -33.50 -1.72 4.96
N GLU A 190 -33.36 -0.63 5.72
CA GLU A 190 -34.48 0.27 6.02
C GLU A 190 -35.09 0.85 4.74
N THR A 191 -34.25 1.35 3.83
CA THR A 191 -34.68 1.92 2.55
C THR A 191 -35.38 0.89 1.66
N MET A 192 -35.02 -0.38 1.78
CA MET A 192 -35.64 -1.51 1.08
C MET A 192 -36.87 -2.09 1.80
N ASP A 193 -37.32 -1.49 2.91
CA ASP A 193 -38.41 -2.00 3.77
C ASP A 193 -38.15 -3.41 4.35
N LYS A 194 -36.88 -3.80 4.45
CA LYS A 194 -36.43 -5.08 5.02
C LYS A 194 -36.19 -4.93 6.52
N LYS A 195 -37.26 -4.64 7.26
CA LYS A 195 -37.25 -4.31 8.70
C LYS A 195 -36.44 -5.30 9.55
N ASP A 196 -36.69 -6.60 9.40
CA ASP A 196 -36.00 -7.64 10.19
C ASP A 196 -34.49 -7.67 9.93
N GLN A 197 -34.08 -7.51 8.67
CA GLN A 197 -32.67 -7.48 8.29
C GLN A 197 -31.99 -6.22 8.81
N ALA A 198 -32.66 -5.07 8.75
CA ALA A 198 -32.16 -3.82 9.31
C ALA A 198 -31.92 -3.92 10.82
N VAL A 199 -32.91 -4.42 11.58
CA VAL A 199 -32.80 -4.62 13.03
C VAL A 199 -31.64 -5.54 13.38
N ALA A 200 -31.54 -6.72 12.74
CA ALA A 200 -30.47 -7.67 12.98
C ALA A 200 -29.08 -7.06 12.68
N THR A 201 -28.97 -6.30 11.58
CA THR A 201 -27.72 -5.65 11.17
C THR A 201 -27.29 -4.58 12.17
N TYR A 202 -28.21 -3.73 12.63
CA TYR A 202 -27.93 -2.70 13.61
C TYR A 202 -27.61 -3.26 15.01
N GLN A 203 -28.27 -4.33 15.44
CA GLN A 203 -27.91 -5.02 16.68
C GLN A 203 -26.48 -5.58 16.65
N ARG A 204 -26.07 -6.13 15.50
CA ARG A 204 -24.69 -6.58 15.30
C ARG A 204 -23.70 -5.41 15.36
N TYR A 205 -24.04 -4.26 14.77
CA TYR A 205 -23.23 -3.04 14.88
C TYR A 205 -23.06 -2.59 16.34
N MET A 206 -24.15 -2.54 17.12
CA MET A 206 -24.11 -2.17 18.55
C MET A 206 -23.20 -3.10 19.33
N SER A 207 -23.38 -4.42 19.16
CA SER A 207 -22.58 -5.44 19.85
C SER A 207 -21.08 -5.32 19.54
N LEU A 208 -20.74 -5.05 18.27
CA LEU A 208 -19.35 -4.89 17.82
C LEU A 208 -18.70 -3.63 18.37
N THR A 209 -19.42 -2.52 18.43
CA THR A 209 -18.89 -1.23 18.88
C THR A 209 -18.81 -1.14 20.40
N GLU A 210 -19.75 -1.74 21.13
CA GLU A 210 -19.70 -1.87 22.59
C GLU A 210 -18.47 -2.66 23.05
N LYS A 211 -18.17 -3.80 22.40
CA LYS A 211 -16.97 -4.59 22.70
C LYS A 211 -15.68 -3.78 22.53
N LYS A 212 -15.60 -2.96 21.48
CA LYS A 212 -14.41 -2.13 21.21
C LYS A 212 -14.24 -0.99 22.24
N GLU A 213 -15.32 -0.41 22.73
CA GLU A 213 -15.25 0.64 23.77
C GLU A 213 -14.77 0.08 25.12
N GLY A 214 -15.16 -1.16 25.46
CA GLY A 214 -14.64 -1.86 26.64
C GLY A 214 -13.12 -2.07 26.61
N ASP A 215 -12.56 -2.22 25.41
CA ASP A 215 -11.12 -2.48 25.21
C ASP A 215 -10.27 -1.20 25.02
N ALA A 216 -10.84 -0.08 24.55
CA ALA A 216 -10.08 1.09 24.09
C ALA A 216 -10.43 2.44 24.74
N GLY A 217 -11.46 2.51 25.60
CA GLY A 217 -11.99 3.78 26.11
C GLY A 217 -12.78 4.56 25.05
N PRO A 218 -13.52 5.63 25.42
CA PRO A 218 -14.47 6.29 24.52
C PRO A 218 -13.75 7.10 23.42
N ALA A 219 -13.86 6.63 22.17
CA ALA A 219 -13.39 7.38 21.00
C ALA A 219 -14.51 8.30 20.45
N PRO A 220 -14.26 9.61 20.28
CA PRO A 220 -15.31 10.60 19.94
C PRO A 220 -15.94 10.46 18.55
N GLN A 221 -15.40 9.66 17.62
CA GLN A 221 -15.99 9.46 16.28
C GLN A 221 -17.10 8.40 16.25
N ASN A 222 -17.12 7.46 17.21
CA ASN A 222 -18.12 6.39 17.24
C ASN A 222 -19.45 6.83 17.88
N SER A 223 -19.50 7.92 18.65
CA SER A 223 -20.73 8.30 19.36
C SER A 223 -21.85 8.67 18.39
N LEU A 224 -21.59 9.50 17.38
CA LEU A 224 -22.63 9.93 16.44
C LEU A 224 -23.20 8.77 15.62
N ALA A 225 -22.34 7.91 15.06
CA ALA A 225 -22.78 6.75 14.28
C ALA A 225 -23.57 5.78 15.15
N ARG A 226 -23.12 5.57 16.39
CA ARG A 226 -23.83 4.76 17.39
C ARG A 226 -25.19 5.35 17.73
N ASP A 227 -25.26 6.65 17.98
CA ASP A 227 -26.51 7.35 18.30
C ASP A 227 -27.51 7.27 17.16
N MET A 228 -27.06 7.44 15.90
CA MET A 228 -27.89 7.27 14.72
C MET A 228 -28.43 5.84 14.60
N VAL A 229 -27.57 4.83 14.77
CA VAL A 229 -27.99 3.42 14.72
C VAL A 229 -28.97 3.09 15.85
N GLN A 230 -28.73 3.60 17.06
CA GLN A 230 -29.65 3.42 18.20
C GLN A 230 -31.01 4.09 17.93
N ALA A 231 -31.02 5.28 17.36
CA ALA A 231 -32.25 5.97 16.99
C ALA A 231 -33.04 5.19 15.91
N SER A 232 -32.35 4.65 14.90
CA SER A 232 -32.97 3.76 13.91
C SER A 232 -33.53 2.49 14.55
N LEU A 233 -32.79 1.82 15.44
CA LEU A 233 -33.28 0.65 16.17
C LEU A 233 -34.56 0.95 16.96
N ASN A 234 -34.58 2.05 17.71
CA ASN A 234 -35.75 2.44 18.49
C ASN A 234 -36.97 2.68 17.59
N ARG A 235 -36.77 3.31 16.43
CA ARG A 235 -37.83 3.55 15.44
C ARG A 235 -38.34 2.24 14.83
N LEU A 236 -37.45 1.30 14.53
CA LEU A 236 -37.82 0.01 13.93
C LEU A 236 -38.47 -0.94 14.96
N LEU A 237 -38.28 -0.74 16.26
CA LEU A 237 -38.90 -1.63 17.27
C LEU A 237 -40.27 -1.14 17.76
N GLN A 238 -40.71 0.03 17.31
CA GLN A 238 -42.08 0.53 17.46
C GLN A 238 -42.99 -0.02 16.35
#